data_AF-A0A537SJX3-F1
#
_entry.id   AF-A0A537SJX3-F1
#
_cell.length_a   1.000
_cell.length_b   1.000
_cell.length_c   1.000
_cell.angle_alpha   90.00
_cell.angle_beta   90.00
_cell.angle_gamma   90.00
#
_symmetry.space_group_name_H-M   'P 1'
#
loop_
_entity.id
_entity.type
_entity.pdbx_description
1 polymer ?
#
loop_
_entity_poly.entity_id
_entity_poly.type
_entity_poly.pdbx_seq_one_letter_code
_entity_poly.pdbx_strand_id
1 'polypeptide(L)'
;MRRLILKRASASRPSGEWDADDFDVAADGAVVGRIFKANAAPVGSPWMWTLIFPHHEDRTPTHGYAESRETAMAAFARSWRRE
;
A
#
# COMPACT_ATOMS: atom_id res chain seq x y z
N MET A 1 -12.09 0.34 -14.63
CA MET A 1 -11.07 0.20 -13.58
C MET A 1 -11.27 1.28 -12.53
N ARG A 2 -11.33 0.92 -11.25
CA ARG A 2 -11.42 1.90 -10.14
C ARG A 2 -10.07 2.59 -9.97
N ARG A 3 -10.09 3.92 -9.86
CA ARG A 3 -8.88 4.74 -9.68
C ARG A 3 -8.37 4.54 -8.25
N LEU A 4 -7.11 4.14 -8.12
CA LEU A 4 -6.43 4.10 -6.83
C LEU A 4 -5.81 5.46 -6.54
N ILE A 5 -5.94 5.90 -5.29
CA ILE A 5 -5.41 7.18 -4.80
C ILE A 5 -4.46 6.87 -3.66
N LEU A 6 -3.26 7.45 -3.70
CA LEU A 6 -2.31 7.39 -2.61
C LEU A 6 -2.46 8.64 -1.74
N LYS A 7 -2.69 8.46 -0.43
CA LYS A 7 -2.82 9.54 0.55
C LYS A 7 -1.81 9.35 1.66
N ARG A 8 -1.21 10.43 2.17
CA ARG A 8 -0.38 10.34 3.38
C ARG A 8 -1.23 9.83 4.55
N ALA A 9 -0.66 8.96 5.36
CA ALA A 9 -1.33 8.43 6.55
C ALA A 9 -1.82 9.54 7.48
N SER A 10 -0.97 10.53 7.75
CA SER A 10 -1.30 11.69 8.60
C SER A 10 -2.49 12.50 8.09
N ALA A 11 -2.74 12.53 6.78
CA ALA A 11 -3.89 13.22 6.20
C ALA A 11 -5.18 12.39 6.26
N SER A 12 -5.06 11.07 6.32
CA SER A 12 -6.21 10.13 6.30
C SER A 12 -6.60 9.66 7.71
N ARG A 13 -5.64 9.63 8.63
CA ARG A 13 -5.71 9.13 10.00
C ARG A 13 -5.16 10.22 10.93
N PRO A 14 -5.94 11.23 11.34
CA PRO A 14 -5.41 12.42 12.01
C PRO A 14 -4.87 12.15 13.44
N SER A 15 -5.19 11.00 14.03
CA SER A 15 -4.66 10.58 15.33
C SER A 15 -3.40 9.73 15.16
N GLY A 16 -2.39 9.99 16.00
CA GLY A 16 -1.16 9.20 16.07
C GLY A 16 0.03 9.87 15.39
N GLU A 17 1.23 9.37 15.70
CA GLU A 17 2.43 9.73 14.97
C GLU A 17 2.57 8.82 13.74
N TRP A 18 2.68 9.43 12.57
CA TRP A 18 2.83 8.73 11.31
C TRP A 18 4.15 9.09 10.67
N ASP A 19 4.82 8.08 10.14
CA ASP A 19 6.02 8.29 9.34
C ASP A 19 5.68 9.07 8.05
N ALA A 20 6.59 9.93 7.60
CA ALA A 20 6.41 10.68 6.37
C ALA A 20 6.32 9.77 5.12
N ASP A 21 6.86 8.56 5.20
CA ASP A 21 6.80 7.55 4.17
C ASP A 21 5.63 6.56 4.36
N ASP A 22 4.66 6.84 5.24
CA ASP A 22 3.44 6.04 5.41
C ASP A 22 2.27 6.58 4.58
N PHE A 23 1.71 5.72 3.72
CA PHE A 23 0.61 6.05 2.83
C PHE A 23 -0.51 5.03 2.87
N ASP A 24 -1.75 5.54 2.86
CA ASP A 24 -2.94 4.77 2.53
C ASP A 24 -3.16 4.70 1.03
N VAL A 25 -3.55 3.52 0.55
CA VAL A 25 -4.09 3.34 -0.79
C VAL A 25 -5.61 3.28 -0.68
N ALA A 26 -6.30 4.17 -1.37
CA ALA A 26 -7.75 4.27 -1.35
C ALA A 26 -8.39 3.95 -2.71
N ALA A 27 -9.53 3.26 -2.69
CA ALA A 27 -10.41 3.02 -3.82
C ALA A 27 -11.84 3.42 -3.42
N ASP A 28 -12.53 4.20 -4.27
CA ASP A 28 -13.90 4.66 -4.02
C ASP A 28 -14.10 5.32 -2.65
N GLY A 29 -13.09 6.06 -2.19
CA GLY A 29 -13.11 6.76 -0.91
C GLY A 29 -12.76 5.89 0.30
N ALA A 30 -12.67 4.56 0.15
CA ALA A 30 -12.30 3.64 1.22
C ALA A 30 -10.80 3.27 1.16
N VAL A 31 -10.15 3.15 2.30
CA VAL A 31 -8.78 2.61 2.39
C VAL A 31 -8.84 1.11 2.10
N VAL A 32 -8.03 0.66 1.15
CA VAL A 32 -7.95 -0.74 0.68
C VAL A 32 -6.57 -1.36 0.92
N GLY A 33 -5.62 -0.58 1.41
CA GLY A 33 -4.28 -1.06 1.75
C GLY A 33 -3.32 0.07 2.11
N ARG A 34 -2.05 -0.29 2.27
CA ARG A 34 -1.00 0.61 2.76
C ARG A 34 0.29 0.41 1.98
N ILE A 35 1.05 1.50 1.82
CA ILE A 35 2.41 1.51 1.27
C ILE A 35 3.29 2.29 2.25
N PHE A 36 4.38 1.69 2.71
CA PHE A 36 5.27 2.31 3.70
C PHE A 36 6.69 1.73 3.64
N LYS A 37 7.68 2.45 4.20
CA LYS A 37 9.01 1.89 4.42
C LYS A 37 9.01 0.96 5.64
N ALA A 38 9.39 -0.30 5.46
CA ALA A 38 9.44 -1.27 6.54
C ALA A 38 10.85 -1.37 7.14
N ASN A 39 10.95 -1.33 8.47
CA ASN A 39 12.24 -1.40 9.17
C ASN A 39 13.00 -2.71 8.90
N ALA A 40 12.26 -3.81 8.72
CA ALA A 40 12.81 -5.14 8.41
C ALA A 40 12.70 -5.49 6.92
N ALA A 41 12.73 -4.49 6.04
CA ALA A 41 12.65 -4.71 4.60
C ALA A 41 13.91 -5.37 4.03
N PRO A 42 13.80 -6.15 2.94
CA PRO A 42 14.95 -6.62 2.19
C PRO A 42 15.85 -5.47 1.70
N VAL A 43 17.15 -5.72 1.65
CA VAL A 43 18.13 -4.75 1.11
C VAL A 43 17.75 -4.41 -0.33
N GLY A 44 17.69 -3.11 -0.64
CA GLY A 44 17.31 -2.61 -1.97
C GLY A 44 15.80 -2.61 -2.25
N SER A 45 14.95 -3.06 -1.33
CA SER A 45 13.49 -3.03 -1.49
C SER A 45 12.76 -2.54 -0.22
N PRO A 46 13.00 -1.28 0.19
CA PRO A 46 12.53 -0.78 1.48
C PRO A 46 11.00 -0.59 1.56
N TRP A 47 10.31 -0.50 0.43
CA TRP A 47 8.88 -0.19 0.38
C TRP A 47 8.04 -1.44 0.46
N MET A 48 7.32 -1.63 1.56
CA MET A 48 6.27 -2.65 1.68
C MET A 48 4.95 -2.10 1.14
N TRP A 49 4.23 -2.92 0.39
CA TRP A 49 2.82 -2.71 0.06
C TRP A 49 1.98 -3.86 0.61
N THR A 50 0.75 -3.59 1.01
CA THR A 50 -0.16 -4.62 1.53
C THR A 50 -1.62 -4.24 1.36
N LEU A 51 -2.46 -5.21 0.97
CA LEU A 51 -3.91 -5.12 1.02
C LEU A 51 -4.40 -5.26 2.47
N ILE A 52 -5.47 -4.58 2.84
CA ILE A 52 -6.14 -4.86 4.13
C ILE A 52 -6.77 -6.26 4.13
N PHE A 53 -6.87 -6.89 5.30
CA PHE A 53 -7.37 -8.26 5.47
C PHE A 53 -8.71 -8.55 4.76
N PRO A 54 -9.74 -7.67 4.80
CA PRO A 54 -11.00 -7.89 4.09
C PRO A 54 -10.86 -8.03 2.57
N HIS A 55 -9.68 -7.75 2.00
CA HIS A 55 -9.41 -7.87 0.58
C HIS A 55 -8.45 -9.01 0.23
N HIS A 56 -8.13 -9.91 1.17
CA HIS A 56 -7.21 -11.03 0.89
C HIS A 56 -7.85 -12.17 0.10
N GLU A 57 -9.18 -12.28 0.12
CA GLU A 57 -9.91 -13.41 -0.49
C GLU A 57 -9.62 -13.57 -2.00
N ASP A 58 -9.12 -14.75 -2.33
CA ASP A 58 -8.68 -15.18 -3.67
C ASP A 58 -7.64 -14.28 -4.33
N ARG A 59 -6.86 -13.53 -3.55
CA ARG A 59 -5.79 -12.66 -4.06
C ARG A 59 -4.43 -13.23 -3.71
N THR A 60 -3.57 -13.29 -4.72
CA THR A 60 -2.15 -13.52 -4.54
C THR A 60 -1.37 -12.73 -5.58
N PRO A 61 -0.31 -11.98 -5.21
CA PRO A 61 0.12 -11.69 -3.84
C PRO A 61 -0.80 -10.67 -3.13
N THR A 62 -0.92 -10.71 -1.81
CA THR A 62 -1.65 -9.69 -1.00
C THR A 62 -0.74 -8.59 -0.46
N HIS A 63 0.57 -8.80 -0.52
CA HIS A 63 1.59 -7.89 -0.02
C HIS A 63 2.93 -8.19 -0.72
N GLY A 64 3.88 -7.29 -0.58
CA GLY A 64 5.22 -7.46 -1.12
C GLY A 64 6.14 -6.28 -0.85
N TYR A 65 7.36 -6.36 -1.37
CA TYR A 65 8.39 -5.33 -1.22
C TYR A 65 8.80 -4.76 -2.58
N ALA A 66 9.26 -3.52 -2.61
CA ALA A 66 9.72 -2.84 -3.81
C ALA A 66 10.83 -1.81 -3.52
N GLU A 67 11.61 -1.48 -4.55
CA GLU A 67 12.70 -0.50 -4.50
C GLU A 67 12.22 0.94 -4.27
N SER A 68 11.03 1.27 -4.77
CA SER A 68 10.44 2.61 -4.74
C SER A 68 8.96 2.56 -4.37
N ARG A 69 8.43 3.71 -3.93
CA ARG A 69 7.01 3.89 -3.64
C ARG A 69 6.15 3.72 -4.90
N GLU A 70 6.67 4.16 -6.03
CA GLU A 70 6.02 4.08 -7.33
C GLU A 70 5.93 2.61 -7.79
N THR A 71 7.02 1.85 -7.64
CA THR A 71 7.04 0.41 -7.92
C THR A 71 6.11 -0.35 -6.97
N ALA A 72 6.07 0.02 -5.68
CA ALA A 72 5.11 -0.52 -4.72
C ALA A 72 3.66 -0.24 -5.13
N MET A 73 3.36 0.97 -5.61
CA MET A 73 2.03 1.34 -6.10
C MET A 73 1.63 0.56 -7.36
N ALA A 74 2.57 0.32 -8.27
CA ALA A 74 2.33 -0.50 -9.45
C ALA A 74 2.04 -1.97 -9.07
N ALA A 75 2.84 -2.54 -8.18
CA ALA A 75 2.64 -3.91 -7.68
C ALA A 75 1.30 -4.05 -6.94
N PHE A 76 0.98 -3.09 -6.06
CA PHE A 76 -0.32 -3.01 -5.40
C PHE A 76 -1.45 -2.96 -6.43
N ALA A 77 -1.35 -2.13 -7.46
CA ALA A 77 -2.38 -1.97 -8.47
C ALA A 77 -2.64 -3.26 -9.26
N ARG A 78 -1.58 -4.01 -9.59
CA ARG A 78 -1.70 -5.34 -10.24
C ARG A 78 -2.45 -6.33 -9.36
N SER A 79 -2.05 -6.46 -8.09
CA SER A 79 -2.77 -7.29 -7.10
C SER A 79 -4.22 -6.84 -6.92
N TRP A 80 -4.47 -5.52 -6.88
CA TRP A 80 -5.80 -4.95 -6.75
C TRP A 80 -6.71 -5.31 -7.94
N ARG A 81 -6.13 -5.36 -9.14
CA ARG A 81 -6.83 -5.67 -10.40
C ARG A 81 -6.84 -7.15 -10.75
N ARG A 82 -6.10 -7.97 -10.00
CA ARG A 82 -5.89 -9.40 -10.24
C ARG A 82 -5.15 -9.66 -11.57
N GLU A 83 -4.06 -8.92 -11.80
CA GLU A 83 -3.14 -8.94 -12.96
C GLU A 83 -1.75 -9.51 -12.61
#